data_AF-A0A5R9GWI7-F1
#
_entry.id   AF-A0A5R9GWI7-F1
#
_cell.length_a   1.000
_cell.length_b   1.000
_cell.length_c   1.000
_cell.angle_alpha   90.00
_cell.angle_beta   90.00
_cell.angle_gamma   90.00
#
_symmetry.space_group_name_H-M   'P 1'
#
loop_
_entity.id
_entity.type
_entity.pdbx_description
1 polymer ?
#
loop_
_entity_poly.entity_id
_entity_poly.type
_entity_poly.pdbx_seq_one_letter_code
_entity_poly.pdbx_strand_id
1 'polypeptide(L)'
;MKYYELAILKSPLKNLTYQSELELEIGNIVEVALAKIKNSVEAVVVKEVDKPDFKCSDILVNTNRNFDSFMMEIALFISKYYVCSFGQSISLFQSFNKEFEHKNSKIEFKKEIKLSDYQEKAKTFLDSKKQALLFARTGAGKTEIYIKTIKEILKQNKEAVLLMPEISLTPQMQKRLEEVFGNSVAIWHSKVTPKKRADILEKLQKGEIKLIAGARSALFLPFNNLGLIVVDEEHDDSYKSDSTPRYSAKDLAIFIAKKFDIRLILGSATPSINSFDKIPYFILDKTFYETKKDYIYENSSLKISSSSLEKISKNLENKNQVIVFLPTRANFKHQICSDCGKSVECPFCSVSMSLHRNDLALKCHYCGFAQKIPETCPSCNSGIIKNHRVGTAEIEELLKECFPNNIIKRFDKDSIKTESALKKTLEEFNKNKIDILVGTQMLSKGHDYHNVKLAVVLGIDSLLNMNSYKARENALSLLIQISGRSGRNGFGEVVIETKNEEFFKYYLEKSNYLEFLKDELEFRKELYPPFVKLARVIFAHKNGIKVQEELRGYIEIFKTIKELEIVGFGECGVFRIANKYRYEIVLRSKNTKALLNALHTINSPNATIDMDTIY
;
A
#
# COMPACT_ATOMS: atom_id res chain seq x y z
N MET A 1 43.29 -3.39 19.05
CA MET A 1 42.07 -2.58 18.91
C MET A 1 41.63 -2.61 17.46
N LYS A 2 40.39 -3.01 17.19
CA LYS A 2 39.80 -3.09 15.84
C LYS A 2 38.88 -1.90 15.61
N TYR A 3 38.66 -1.54 14.34
CA TYR A 3 37.82 -0.40 13.96
C TYR A 3 36.71 -0.87 13.02
N TYR A 4 35.51 -0.35 13.24
CA TYR A 4 34.31 -0.80 12.55
C TYR A 4 33.52 0.39 12.03
N GLU A 5 33.05 0.27 10.79
CA GLU A 5 32.05 1.18 10.23
C GLU A 5 30.66 0.70 10.68
N LEU A 6 29.94 1.55 11.41
CA LEU A 6 28.63 1.26 11.98
C LEU A 6 27.54 2.11 11.33
N ALA A 7 26.40 1.50 11.06
CA ALA A 7 25.20 2.23 10.65
C ALA A 7 24.25 2.38 11.84
N ILE A 8 23.95 3.62 12.21
CA ILE A 8 23.02 3.91 13.31
C ILE A 8 21.60 3.54 12.88
N LEU A 9 20.94 2.68 13.65
CA LEU A 9 19.59 2.21 13.32
C LEU A 9 18.59 3.37 13.33
N LYS A 10 17.65 3.35 12.39
CA LYS A 10 16.57 4.35 12.19
C LYS A 10 17.06 5.78 11.93
N SER A 11 18.35 5.97 11.69
CA SER A 11 18.96 7.28 11.53
C SER A 11 19.27 7.57 10.07
N PRO A 12 19.05 8.80 9.56
CA PRO A 12 19.44 9.22 8.22
C PRO A 12 20.94 9.46 8.06
N LEU A 13 21.72 9.32 9.12
CA LEU A 13 23.16 9.58 9.10
C LEU A 13 23.89 8.58 8.19
N LYS A 14 24.98 9.06 7.59
CA LYS A 14 25.98 8.17 7.01
C LYS A 14 26.61 7.31 8.11
N ASN A 15 27.19 6.20 7.71
CA ASN A 15 27.87 5.32 8.64
C ASN A 15 29.02 6.05 9.34
N LEU A 16 29.29 5.67 10.58
CA LEU A 16 30.28 6.29 11.46
C LEU A 16 31.28 5.23 11.93
N THR A 17 32.53 5.62 12.15
CA THR A 17 33.59 4.70 12.60
C THR A 17 33.71 4.68 14.12
N TYR A 18 33.74 3.49 14.69
CA TYR A 18 33.92 3.22 16.12
C TYR A 18 35.05 2.20 16.33
N GLN A 19 35.53 2.08 17.57
CA GLN A 19 36.58 1.13 17.94
C GLN A 19 36.10 0.13 18.99
N SER A 20 36.67 -1.07 18.97
CA SER A 20 36.38 -2.15 19.93
C SER A 20 37.63 -2.98 20.22
N GLU A 21 37.73 -3.45 21.45
CA GLU A 21 38.72 -4.47 21.84
C GLU A 21 38.27 -5.88 21.44
N LEU A 22 36.95 -6.12 21.46
CA LEU A 22 36.33 -7.36 21.03
C LEU A 22 36.24 -7.41 19.51
N GLU A 23 36.44 -8.60 18.96
CA GLU A 23 36.13 -8.90 17.57
C GLU A 23 34.63 -9.00 17.37
N LEU A 24 34.12 -8.23 16.40
CA LEU A 24 32.69 -8.15 16.09
C LEU A 24 32.45 -8.63 14.67
N GLU A 25 31.40 -9.42 14.51
CA GLU A 25 30.98 -9.90 13.20
C GLU A 25 30.12 -8.86 12.47
N ILE A 26 30.21 -8.85 11.15
CA ILE A 26 29.31 -8.06 10.30
C ILE A 26 27.85 -8.45 10.58
N GLY A 27 26.99 -7.44 10.71
CA GLY A 27 25.57 -7.62 11.01
C GLY A 27 25.24 -7.69 12.50
N ASN A 28 26.23 -7.76 13.40
CA ASN A 28 25.97 -7.70 14.85
C ASN A 28 25.39 -6.33 15.23
N ILE A 29 24.39 -6.34 16.11
CA ILE A 29 23.81 -5.12 16.68
C ILE A 29 24.56 -4.77 17.94
N VAL A 30 25.03 -3.52 18.01
CA VAL A 30 25.81 -2.98 19.11
C VAL A 30 25.18 -1.69 19.62
N GLU A 31 25.53 -1.28 20.84
CA GLU A 31 25.18 0.02 21.38
C GLU A 31 26.37 0.97 21.36
N VAL A 32 26.13 2.21 20.95
CA VAL A 32 27.16 3.25 20.86
C VAL A 32 26.67 4.59 21.37
N ALA A 33 27.60 5.44 21.79
CA ALA A 33 27.32 6.84 22.12
C ALA A 33 27.32 7.72 20.86
N LEU A 34 26.46 8.74 20.85
CA LEU A 34 26.49 9.84 19.88
C LEU A 34 26.61 11.16 20.63
N ALA A 35 27.50 12.05 20.19
CA ALA A 35 27.90 13.27 20.92
C ALA A 35 26.76 14.19 21.38
N LYS A 36 25.58 14.14 20.73
CA LYS A 36 24.41 14.97 21.05
C LYS A 36 23.25 14.20 21.68
N ILE A 37 23.42 12.91 21.97
CA ILE A 37 22.38 12.04 22.53
C ILE A 37 22.86 11.54 23.88
N LYS A 38 22.04 11.74 24.93
CA LYS A 38 22.41 11.35 26.30
C LYS A 38 22.43 9.84 26.51
N ASN A 39 21.60 9.10 25.78
CA ASN A 39 21.50 7.64 25.88
C ASN A 39 22.28 6.97 24.76
N SER A 40 22.67 5.71 24.98
CA SER A 40 23.20 4.86 23.91
C SER A 40 22.15 4.68 22.80
N VAL A 41 22.63 4.46 21.58
CA VAL A 41 21.80 4.13 20.41
C VAL A 41 22.24 2.81 19.82
N GLU A 42 21.30 2.07 19.25
CA GLU A 42 21.59 0.85 18.52
C GLU A 42 22.21 1.16 17.15
N ALA A 43 23.23 0.41 16.79
CA ALA A 43 23.90 0.45 15.50
C ALA A 43 24.19 -0.97 15.01
N VAL A 44 24.37 -1.15 13.71
CA VAL A 44 24.81 -2.43 13.11
C VAL A 44 26.23 -2.32 12.58
N VAL A 45 27.03 -3.36 12.81
CA VAL A 45 28.37 -3.50 12.22
C VAL A 45 28.25 -3.73 10.72
N VAL A 46 28.75 -2.80 9.90
CA VAL A 46 28.68 -2.90 8.43
C VAL A 46 29.91 -3.58 7.86
N LYS A 47 31.10 -3.20 8.35
CA LYS A 47 32.39 -3.80 7.98
C LYS A 47 33.47 -3.41 8.99
N GLU A 48 34.52 -4.21 9.04
CA GLU A 48 35.80 -3.84 9.65
C GLU A 48 36.56 -2.88 8.72
N VAL A 49 37.27 -1.91 9.29
CA VAL A 49 38.05 -0.91 8.57
C VAL A 49 39.43 -0.74 9.21
N ASP A 50 40.38 -0.21 8.44
CA ASP A 50 41.68 0.18 8.98
C ASP A 50 41.55 1.31 10.00
N LYS A 51 42.58 1.48 10.84
CA LYS A 51 42.64 2.54 11.84
C LYS A 51 42.51 3.91 11.14
N PRO A 52 41.49 4.72 11.47
CA PRO A 52 41.35 6.05 10.90
C PRO A 52 42.30 7.05 11.55
N ASP A 53 42.55 8.17 10.85
CA ASP A 53 43.40 9.27 11.31
C ASP A 53 42.75 10.15 12.40
N PHE A 54 41.49 9.90 12.73
CA PHE A 54 40.73 10.64 13.73
C PHE A 54 40.39 9.78 14.95
N LYS A 55 40.09 10.44 16.08
CA LYS A 55 39.73 9.75 17.33
C LYS A 55 38.37 9.08 17.20
N CYS A 56 38.31 7.78 17.46
CA CYS A 56 37.08 6.99 17.51
C CYS A 56 36.53 6.88 18.93
N SER A 57 35.21 6.81 19.05
CA SER A 57 34.55 6.41 20.30
C SER A 57 34.47 4.88 20.41
N ASP A 58 34.43 4.38 21.64
CA ASP A 58 34.30 2.95 21.91
C ASP A 58 32.87 2.44 21.65
N ILE A 59 32.78 1.17 21.26
CA ILE A 59 31.53 0.42 21.26
C ILE A 59 31.20 0.02 22.70
N LEU A 60 29.98 0.35 23.15
CA LEU A 60 29.60 0.22 24.56
C LEU A 60 29.12 -1.19 24.92
N VAL A 61 28.27 -1.77 24.08
CA VAL A 61 27.64 -3.08 24.31
C VAL A 61 27.57 -3.86 23.01
N ASN A 62 27.99 -5.13 23.03
CA ASN A 62 27.66 -6.09 21.97
C ASN A 62 26.38 -6.83 22.37
N THR A 63 25.33 -6.77 21.55
CA THR A 63 24.05 -7.40 21.87
C THR A 63 23.97 -8.83 21.30
N ASN A 64 23.09 -9.66 21.84
CA ASN A 64 22.84 -11.01 21.31
C ASN A 64 21.98 -11.02 20.03
N ARG A 65 21.88 -9.89 19.32
CA ARG A 65 21.08 -9.77 18.09
C ARG A 65 21.95 -9.49 16.88
N ASN A 66 21.52 -10.00 15.73
CA ASN A 66 22.20 -9.77 14.47
C ASN A 66 21.24 -9.72 13.28
N PHE A 67 21.67 -9.07 12.22
CA PHE A 67 21.16 -9.23 10.88
C PHE A 67 22.07 -10.19 10.12
N ASP A 68 21.50 -11.13 9.37
CA ASP A 68 22.28 -12.05 8.56
C ASP A 68 22.74 -11.40 7.23
N SER A 69 23.54 -12.12 6.45
CA SER A 69 24.03 -11.64 5.16
C SER A 69 22.91 -11.36 4.16
N PHE A 70 21.84 -12.17 4.19
CA PHE A 70 20.65 -12.00 3.35
C PHE A 70 19.97 -10.64 3.61
N MET A 71 19.71 -10.32 4.88
CA MET A 71 19.14 -9.04 5.29
C MET A 71 20.06 -7.87 4.95
N MET A 72 21.35 -8.00 5.22
CA MET A 72 22.34 -6.95 4.94
C MET A 72 22.43 -6.63 3.45
N GLU A 73 22.43 -7.64 2.57
CA GLU A 73 22.47 -7.44 1.12
C GLU A 73 21.20 -6.77 0.58
N ILE A 74 20.02 -7.17 1.07
CA ILE A 74 18.75 -6.53 0.68
C ILE A 74 18.68 -5.09 1.21
N ALA A 75 19.08 -4.85 2.46
CA ALA A 75 19.13 -3.50 3.03
C ALA A 75 20.08 -2.58 2.25
N LEU A 76 21.20 -3.12 1.74
CA LEU A 76 22.13 -2.36 0.90
C LEU A 76 21.49 -2.01 -0.44
N PHE A 77 20.79 -2.96 -1.06
CA PHE A 77 20.01 -2.69 -2.27
C PHE A 77 18.95 -1.60 -2.01
N ILE A 78 18.19 -1.70 -0.93
CA ILE A 78 17.15 -0.71 -0.57
C ILE A 78 17.76 0.68 -0.39
N SER A 79 18.88 0.77 0.34
CA SER A 79 19.58 2.04 0.57
C SER A 79 20.02 2.69 -0.74
N LYS A 80 20.61 1.90 -1.64
CA LYS A 80 21.09 2.39 -2.94
C LYS A 80 19.94 2.71 -3.90
N TYR A 81 18.93 1.87 -3.98
CA TYR A 81 17.86 2.00 -4.96
C TYR A 81 16.81 3.05 -4.56
N TYR A 82 16.41 3.08 -3.29
CA TYR A 82 15.43 4.05 -2.77
C TYR A 82 16.07 5.28 -2.14
N VAL A 83 17.39 5.44 -2.29
CA VAL A 83 18.18 6.62 -1.91
C VAL A 83 17.91 7.05 -0.48
N CYS A 84 18.30 6.17 0.45
CA CYS A 84 18.24 6.42 1.88
C CYS A 84 19.49 5.88 2.57
N SER A 85 19.69 6.26 3.83
CA SER A 85 20.81 5.72 4.62
C SER A 85 20.67 4.21 4.83
N PHE A 86 21.81 3.52 4.99
CA PHE A 86 21.81 2.10 5.34
C PHE A 86 21.14 1.85 6.69
N GLY A 87 21.32 2.75 7.66
CA GLY A 87 20.65 2.70 8.96
C GLY A 87 19.12 2.69 8.85
N GLN A 88 18.54 3.50 7.97
CA GLN A 88 17.10 3.48 7.69
C GLN A 88 16.65 2.21 6.96
N SER A 89 17.44 1.70 6.01
CA SER A 89 17.05 0.51 5.25
C SER A 89 17.12 -0.78 6.08
N ILE A 90 18.20 -1.00 6.82
CA ILE A 90 18.36 -2.20 7.66
C ILE A 90 17.34 -2.23 8.81
N SER A 91 16.88 -1.06 9.27
CA SER A 91 15.85 -0.97 10.31
C SER A 91 14.44 -1.38 9.86
N LEU A 92 14.25 -1.70 8.58
CA LEU A 92 13.05 -2.40 8.11
C LEU A 92 12.99 -3.83 8.65
N PHE A 93 14.15 -4.46 8.86
CA PHE A 93 14.27 -5.84 9.28
C PHE A 93 14.07 -6.02 10.78
N GLN A 94 13.46 -7.14 11.13
CA GLN A 94 13.51 -7.68 12.48
C GLN A 94 14.75 -8.57 12.58
N SER A 95 15.58 -8.33 13.60
CA SER A 95 16.85 -9.04 13.79
C SER A 95 16.63 -10.48 14.29
N PHE A 96 17.61 -11.34 14.04
CA PHE A 96 17.76 -12.60 14.74
C PHE A 96 18.18 -12.37 16.20
N ASN A 97 17.83 -13.31 17.07
CA ASN A 97 18.41 -13.44 18.41
C ASN A 97 19.27 -14.71 18.43
N LYS A 98 20.57 -14.54 18.69
CA LYS A 98 21.56 -15.62 18.70
C LYS A 98 21.27 -16.70 19.75
N GLU A 99 20.43 -16.41 20.75
CA GLU A 99 20.01 -17.37 21.77
C GLU A 99 18.98 -18.39 21.27
N PHE A 100 18.33 -18.13 20.12
CA PHE A 100 17.30 -19.01 19.60
C PHE A 100 17.90 -20.03 18.62
N GLU A 101 17.87 -21.30 19.01
CA GLU A 101 18.24 -22.40 18.12
C GLU A 101 17.07 -22.81 17.23
N HIS A 102 17.30 -22.86 15.92
CA HIS A 102 16.34 -23.38 14.96
C HIS A 102 16.21 -24.90 15.07
N LYS A 103 14.99 -25.39 15.30
CA LYS A 103 14.68 -26.82 15.30
C LYS A 103 13.70 -27.12 14.17
N ASN A 104 14.05 -28.12 13.35
CA ASN A 104 13.17 -28.60 12.29
C ASN A 104 11.95 -29.31 12.90
N SER A 105 10.91 -28.55 13.20
CA SER A 105 9.62 -29.10 13.65
C SER A 105 8.90 -29.76 12.47
N LYS A 106 8.30 -30.94 12.72
CA LYS A 106 7.38 -31.55 11.76
C LYS A 106 6.07 -30.78 11.78
N ILE A 107 5.56 -30.44 10.59
CA ILE A 107 4.29 -29.73 10.44
C ILE A 107 3.17 -30.75 10.28
N GLU A 108 2.16 -30.65 11.14
CA GLU A 108 0.92 -31.39 10.99
C GLU A 108 -0.09 -30.55 10.21
N PHE A 109 -0.53 -31.07 9.06
CA PHE A 109 -1.54 -30.40 8.23
C PHE A 109 -2.92 -30.94 8.57
N LYS A 110 -3.80 -30.06 9.08
CA LYS A 110 -5.12 -30.46 9.59
C LYS A 110 -6.15 -30.73 8.50
N LYS A 111 -5.96 -30.19 7.28
CA LYS A 111 -6.91 -30.29 6.18
C LYS A 111 -6.21 -30.51 4.83
N GLU A 112 -6.88 -31.26 3.96
CA GLU A 112 -6.47 -31.43 2.58
C GLU A 112 -7.28 -30.52 1.65
N ILE A 113 -6.59 -29.90 0.68
CA ILE A 113 -7.21 -29.08 -0.36
C ILE A 113 -7.14 -29.86 -1.67
N LYS A 114 -8.32 -30.07 -2.26
CA LYS A 114 -8.49 -30.58 -3.62
C LYS A 114 -8.69 -29.40 -4.55
N LEU A 115 -7.87 -29.32 -5.59
CA LEU A 115 -7.99 -28.32 -6.65
C LEU A 115 -8.89 -28.86 -7.76
N SER A 116 -9.56 -27.97 -8.48
CA SER A 116 -10.24 -28.33 -9.74
C SER A 116 -9.24 -28.51 -10.88
N ASP A 117 -9.63 -29.14 -11.98
CA ASP A 117 -8.76 -29.37 -13.15
C ASP A 117 -8.11 -28.08 -13.69
N TYR A 118 -8.86 -26.97 -13.68
CA TYR A 118 -8.34 -25.67 -14.12
C TYR A 118 -7.35 -25.06 -13.11
N GLN A 119 -7.58 -25.27 -11.82
CA GLN A 119 -6.65 -24.86 -10.77
C GLN A 119 -5.37 -25.71 -10.80
N GLU A 120 -5.45 -27.01 -11.11
CA GLU A 120 -4.28 -27.87 -11.29
C GLU A 120 -3.45 -27.46 -12.52
N LYS A 121 -4.09 -27.04 -13.62
CA LYS A 121 -3.38 -26.45 -14.76
C LYS A 121 -2.65 -25.16 -14.37
N ALA A 122 -3.33 -24.27 -13.65
CA ALA A 122 -2.70 -23.05 -13.14
C ALA A 122 -1.52 -23.39 -12.23
N LYS A 123 -1.69 -24.31 -11.28
CA LYS A 123 -0.63 -24.76 -10.37
C LYS A 123 0.57 -25.35 -11.14
N THR A 124 0.32 -26.22 -12.12
CA THR A 124 1.37 -26.81 -12.96
C THR A 124 2.18 -25.73 -13.67
N PHE A 125 1.52 -24.72 -14.24
CA PHE A 125 2.20 -23.56 -14.80
C PHE A 125 3.05 -22.84 -13.74
N LEU A 126 2.47 -22.54 -12.56
CA LEU A 126 3.18 -21.87 -11.48
C LEU A 126 4.38 -22.69 -10.97
N ASP A 127 4.32 -24.02 -11.01
CA ASP A 127 5.41 -24.92 -10.61
C ASP A 127 6.53 -24.95 -11.65
N SER A 128 6.20 -24.75 -12.93
CA SER A 128 7.18 -24.69 -14.02
C SER A 128 8.01 -23.40 -14.05
N LYS A 129 7.67 -22.41 -13.22
CA LYS A 129 8.29 -21.08 -13.20
C LYS A 129 8.79 -20.73 -11.80
N LYS A 130 9.96 -20.08 -11.73
CA LYS A 130 10.49 -19.50 -10.49
C LYS A 130 9.71 -18.27 -10.05
N GLN A 131 9.26 -17.47 -11.01
CA GLN A 131 8.41 -16.30 -10.79
C GLN A 131 7.21 -16.39 -11.73
N ALA A 132 6.00 -16.27 -11.20
CA ALA A 132 4.80 -16.30 -12.01
C ALA A 132 3.69 -15.41 -11.45
N LEU A 133 2.86 -14.90 -12.36
CA LEU A 133 1.66 -14.13 -12.09
C LEU A 133 0.42 -15.01 -12.30
N LEU A 134 -0.34 -15.22 -11.22
CA LEU A 134 -1.66 -15.82 -11.28
C LEU A 134 -2.69 -14.71 -11.50
N PHE A 135 -3.05 -14.49 -12.77
CA PHE A 135 -4.11 -13.58 -13.18
C PHE A 135 -5.44 -14.33 -13.10
N ALA A 136 -6.13 -14.21 -11.97
CA ALA A 136 -7.28 -15.02 -11.66
C ALA A 136 -8.46 -14.18 -11.17
N ARG A 137 -9.62 -14.36 -11.81
CA ARG A 137 -10.84 -13.61 -11.46
C ARG A 137 -11.24 -13.83 -10.02
N THR A 138 -11.92 -12.84 -9.44
CA THR A 138 -12.49 -12.98 -8.10
C THR A 138 -13.41 -14.20 -8.06
N GLY A 139 -13.20 -15.09 -7.10
CA GLY A 139 -13.96 -16.35 -6.99
C GLY A 139 -13.40 -17.53 -7.80
N ALA A 140 -12.27 -17.38 -8.50
CA ALA A 140 -11.60 -18.50 -9.19
C ALA A 140 -10.78 -19.42 -8.25
N GLY A 141 -10.68 -19.06 -6.96
CA GLY A 141 -9.98 -19.84 -5.95
C GLY A 141 -8.45 -19.68 -5.95
N LYS A 142 -7.96 -18.44 -6.06
CA LYS A 142 -6.53 -18.09 -5.90
C LYS A 142 -5.94 -18.65 -4.60
N THR A 143 -6.69 -18.50 -3.51
CA THR A 143 -6.25 -18.87 -2.16
C THR A 143 -5.99 -20.37 -2.02
N GLU A 144 -6.79 -21.21 -2.67
CA GLU A 144 -6.67 -22.67 -2.68
C GLU A 144 -5.34 -23.09 -3.32
N ILE A 145 -4.98 -22.45 -4.44
CA ILE A 145 -3.71 -22.66 -5.12
C ILE A 145 -2.56 -22.23 -4.20
N TYR A 146 -2.64 -21.04 -3.57
CA TYR A 146 -1.61 -20.58 -2.63
C TYR A 146 -1.40 -21.55 -1.47
N ILE A 147 -2.48 -21.99 -0.82
CA ILE A 147 -2.39 -22.90 0.32
C ILE A 147 -1.76 -24.23 -0.12
N LYS A 148 -2.13 -24.77 -1.30
CA LYS A 148 -1.53 -26.00 -1.83
C LYS A 148 -0.03 -25.83 -2.07
N THR A 149 0.39 -24.75 -2.72
CA THR A 149 1.80 -24.47 -2.99
C THR A 149 2.59 -24.23 -1.70
N ILE A 150 2.05 -23.46 -0.76
CA ILE A 150 2.68 -23.24 0.56
C ILE A 150 2.86 -24.58 1.27
N LYS A 151 1.83 -25.44 1.30
CA LYS A 151 1.92 -26.77 1.92
C LYS A 151 3.06 -27.61 1.35
N GLU A 152 3.28 -27.57 0.04
CA GLU A 152 4.40 -28.27 -0.62
C GLU A 152 5.76 -27.71 -0.23
N ILE A 153 5.90 -26.39 -0.13
CA ILE A 153 7.14 -25.73 0.30
C ILE A 153 7.45 -26.04 1.76
N LEU A 154 6.44 -25.98 2.63
CA LEU A 154 6.60 -26.31 4.04
C LEU A 154 7.00 -27.78 4.27
N LYS A 155 6.52 -28.70 3.43
CA LYS A 155 6.94 -30.12 3.44
C LYS A 155 8.42 -30.32 3.10
N GLN A 156 9.04 -29.37 2.39
CA GLN A 156 10.46 -29.36 2.08
C GLN A 156 11.32 -28.74 3.21
N ASN A 157 10.73 -28.53 4.40
CA ASN A 157 11.36 -27.82 5.52
C ASN A 157 11.84 -26.40 5.16
N LYS A 158 11.14 -25.75 4.22
CA LYS A 158 11.31 -24.34 3.91
C LYS A 158 10.21 -23.52 4.55
N GLU A 159 10.43 -22.22 4.66
CA GLU A 159 9.48 -21.25 5.18
C GLU A 159 8.80 -20.51 4.02
N ALA A 160 7.64 -19.93 4.29
CA ALA A 160 6.90 -19.15 3.31
C ALA A 160 6.35 -17.86 3.92
N VAL A 161 6.25 -16.83 3.09
CA VAL A 161 5.54 -15.59 3.42
C VAL A 161 4.40 -15.36 2.44
N LEU A 162 3.21 -15.13 2.97
CA LEU A 162 2.02 -14.71 2.24
C LEU A 162 1.76 -13.24 2.55
N LEU A 163 2.18 -12.37 1.64
CA LEU A 163 1.90 -10.95 1.69
C LEU A 163 0.48 -10.67 1.20
N MET A 164 -0.26 -9.90 1.98
CA MET A 164 -1.62 -9.45 1.67
C MET A 164 -1.76 -7.97 2.06
N PRO A 165 -2.64 -7.19 1.41
CA PRO A 165 -3.03 -5.89 1.92
C PRO A 165 -3.56 -6.03 3.35
N GLU A 166 -3.22 -5.10 4.25
CA GLU A 166 -3.56 -5.23 5.68
C GLU A 166 -5.08 -5.40 5.91
N ILE A 167 -5.91 -4.79 5.07
CA ILE A 167 -7.37 -4.92 5.13
C ILE A 167 -7.89 -6.27 4.62
N SER A 168 -7.09 -7.02 3.87
CA SER A 168 -7.40 -8.37 3.40
C SER A 168 -7.06 -9.47 4.42
N LEU A 169 -6.30 -9.15 5.48
CA LEU A 169 -6.03 -10.05 6.60
C LEU A 169 -7.24 -10.15 7.53
N THR A 170 -8.34 -10.69 7.00
CA THR A 170 -9.58 -10.82 7.76
C THR A 170 -9.50 -11.98 8.76
N PRO A 171 -10.30 -11.97 9.84
CA PRO A 171 -10.41 -13.12 10.74
C PRO A 171 -10.82 -14.42 10.01
N GLN A 172 -11.60 -14.29 8.93
CA GLN A 172 -11.96 -15.43 8.07
C GLN A 172 -10.73 -16.01 7.36
N MET A 173 -9.86 -15.16 6.81
CA MET A 173 -8.61 -15.60 6.19
C MET A 173 -7.68 -16.22 7.23
N GLN A 174 -7.54 -15.61 8.41
CA GLN A 174 -6.76 -16.17 9.51
C GLN A 174 -7.26 -17.58 9.88
N LYS A 175 -8.57 -17.72 10.18
CA LYS A 175 -9.16 -19.01 10.54
C LYS A 175 -8.93 -20.05 9.44
N ARG A 176 -9.09 -19.65 8.18
CA ARG A 176 -8.88 -20.53 7.02
C ARG A 176 -7.44 -21.03 6.90
N LEU A 177 -6.45 -20.19 7.21
CA LEU A 177 -5.04 -20.60 7.24
C LEU A 177 -4.76 -21.50 8.45
N GLU A 178 -5.26 -21.16 9.63
CA GLU A 178 -5.12 -21.96 10.86
C GLU A 178 -5.78 -23.34 10.74
N GLU A 179 -6.89 -23.46 10.02
CA GLU A 179 -7.56 -24.73 9.70
C GLU A 179 -6.70 -25.68 8.86
N VAL A 180 -5.69 -25.17 8.13
CA VAL A 180 -4.81 -25.98 7.29
C VAL A 180 -3.45 -26.18 7.94
N PHE A 181 -2.86 -25.09 8.46
CA PHE A 181 -1.48 -25.05 8.94
C PHE A 181 -1.35 -25.12 10.47
N GLY A 182 -2.47 -25.08 11.21
CA GLY A 182 -2.48 -25.18 12.66
C GLY A 182 -1.59 -24.12 13.32
N ASN A 183 -0.66 -24.56 14.16
CA ASN A 183 0.25 -23.67 14.90
C ASN A 183 1.46 -23.22 14.06
N SER A 184 1.63 -23.73 12.85
CA SER A 184 2.76 -23.38 11.97
C SER A 184 2.54 -22.10 11.16
N VAL A 185 1.38 -21.44 11.32
CA VAL A 185 1.07 -20.13 10.73
C VAL A 185 0.96 -19.04 11.79
N ALA A 186 1.46 -17.85 11.50
CA ALA A 186 1.17 -16.65 12.29
C ALA A 186 0.82 -15.44 11.42
N ILE A 187 0.07 -14.52 12.03
CA ILE A 187 -0.40 -13.28 11.41
C ILE A 187 0.50 -12.10 11.81
N TRP A 188 0.96 -11.33 10.82
CA TRP A 188 1.84 -10.18 11.03
C TRP A 188 1.32 -8.87 10.42
N HIS A 189 0.94 -7.90 11.25
CA HIS A 189 0.47 -6.57 10.81
C HIS A 189 0.72 -5.47 11.87
N SER A 190 0.30 -4.23 11.55
CA SER A 190 0.60 -3.05 12.39
C SER A 190 -0.03 -3.13 13.79
N LYS A 191 -1.22 -3.72 13.88
CA LYS A 191 -1.99 -3.90 15.13
C LYS A 191 -1.54 -5.06 16.04
N VAL A 192 -0.58 -5.89 15.62
CA VAL A 192 -0.05 -6.97 16.49
C VAL A 192 0.70 -6.34 17.66
N THR A 193 0.35 -6.73 18.88
CA THR A 193 0.95 -6.16 20.10
C THR A 193 2.44 -6.51 20.21
N PRO A 194 3.26 -5.67 20.87
CA PRO A 194 4.70 -5.95 21.03
C PRO A 194 4.99 -7.32 21.64
N LYS A 195 4.22 -7.73 22.67
CA LYS A 195 4.33 -9.06 23.30
C LYS A 195 4.08 -10.19 22.30
N LYS A 196 3.03 -10.07 21.47
CA LYS A 196 2.72 -11.08 20.45
C LYS A 196 3.73 -11.08 19.30
N ARG A 197 4.30 -9.93 18.94
CA ARG A 197 5.40 -9.86 17.97
C ARG A 197 6.63 -10.61 18.46
N ALA A 198 7.01 -10.42 19.72
CA ALA A 198 8.13 -11.15 20.32
C ALA A 198 7.92 -12.67 20.28
N ASP A 199 6.72 -13.14 20.69
CA ASP A 199 6.35 -14.57 20.62
C ASP A 199 6.41 -15.14 19.19
N ILE A 200 5.90 -14.40 18.20
CA ILE A 200 5.96 -14.82 16.78
C ILE A 200 7.41 -14.89 16.29
N LEU A 201 8.24 -13.90 16.62
CA LEU A 201 9.65 -13.85 16.21
C LEU A 201 10.45 -15.01 16.80
N GLU A 202 10.25 -15.29 18.09
CA GLU A 202 10.88 -16.43 18.76
C GLU A 202 10.49 -17.76 18.10
N LYS A 203 9.19 -17.98 17.90
CA LYS A 203 8.67 -19.21 17.29
C LYS A 203 9.05 -19.37 15.82
N LEU A 204 9.15 -18.27 15.07
CA LEU A 204 9.66 -18.28 13.70
C LEU A 204 11.13 -18.72 13.69
N GLN A 205 11.97 -18.10 14.53
CA GLN A 205 13.40 -18.44 14.59
C GLN A 205 13.62 -19.88 15.07
N LYS A 206 12.87 -20.34 16.08
CA LYS A 206 12.89 -21.73 16.55
C LYS A 206 12.34 -22.75 15.55
N GLY A 207 11.71 -22.30 14.46
CA GLY A 207 11.15 -23.18 13.42
C GLY A 207 9.79 -23.79 13.76
N GLU A 208 9.10 -23.30 14.78
CA GLU A 208 7.74 -23.71 15.16
C GLU A 208 6.69 -23.11 14.21
N ILE A 209 6.89 -21.84 13.82
CA ILE A 209 6.14 -21.16 12.77
C ILE A 209 6.97 -21.23 11.49
N LYS A 210 6.36 -21.68 10.38
CA LYS A 210 7.02 -21.69 9.06
C LYS A 210 6.26 -20.89 7.99
N LEU A 211 5.03 -20.46 8.28
CA LEU A 211 4.24 -19.58 7.43
C LEU A 211 3.95 -18.26 8.16
N ILE A 212 4.36 -17.15 7.56
CA ILE A 212 3.87 -15.84 7.98
C ILE A 212 2.87 -15.34 6.94
N ALA A 213 1.64 -15.07 7.37
CA ALA A 213 0.68 -14.31 6.58
C ALA A 213 0.60 -12.89 7.13
N GLY A 214 0.85 -11.88 6.29
CA GLY A 214 0.99 -10.53 6.83
C GLY A 214 0.98 -9.41 5.81
N ALA A 215 1.00 -8.19 6.34
CA ALA A 215 1.15 -6.99 5.55
C ALA A 215 2.58 -6.86 5.01
N ARG A 216 2.86 -5.78 4.26
CA ARG A 216 4.17 -5.49 3.66
C ARG A 216 5.39 -5.66 4.59
N SER A 217 5.24 -5.45 5.89
CA SER A 217 6.33 -5.59 6.87
C SER A 217 6.72 -7.04 7.15
N ALA A 218 5.90 -8.01 6.78
CA ALA A 218 6.19 -9.44 6.95
C ALA A 218 7.35 -9.92 6.07
N LEU A 219 7.67 -9.19 4.99
CA LEU A 219 8.80 -9.50 4.10
C LEU A 219 10.15 -9.37 4.81
N PHE A 220 10.22 -8.61 5.90
CA PHE A 220 11.47 -8.26 6.60
C PHE A 220 11.64 -9.02 7.93
N LEU A 221 11.06 -10.20 8.04
CA LEU A 221 11.20 -11.06 9.22
C LEU A 221 12.43 -11.98 9.12
N PRO A 222 12.95 -12.49 10.25
CA PRO A 222 14.09 -13.40 10.32
C PRO A 222 13.71 -14.81 9.91
N PHE A 223 13.53 -15.01 8.60
CA PHE A 223 13.35 -16.33 8.01
C PHE A 223 14.70 -17.06 7.93
N ASN A 224 14.77 -18.27 8.46
CA ASN A 224 15.96 -19.11 8.38
C ASN A 224 16.13 -19.74 6.99
N ASN A 225 15.02 -20.08 6.31
CA ASN A 225 15.05 -20.82 5.05
C ASN A 225 13.84 -20.49 4.18
N LEU A 226 13.69 -19.21 3.80
CA LEU A 226 12.59 -18.74 2.98
C LEU A 226 12.59 -19.39 1.59
N GLY A 227 11.57 -20.20 1.30
CA GLY A 227 11.43 -20.92 0.03
C GLY A 227 10.35 -20.37 -0.91
N LEU A 228 9.42 -19.58 -0.39
CA LEU A 228 8.30 -19.04 -1.17
C LEU A 228 7.87 -17.68 -0.66
N ILE A 229 7.68 -16.76 -1.60
CA ILE A 229 6.98 -15.49 -1.40
C ILE A 229 5.71 -15.52 -2.24
N VAL A 230 4.56 -15.31 -1.61
CA VAL A 230 3.28 -15.08 -2.30
C VAL A 230 2.85 -13.65 -2.03
N VAL A 231 2.44 -12.91 -3.07
CA VAL A 231 1.89 -11.56 -2.95
C VAL A 231 0.48 -11.58 -3.53
N ASP A 232 -0.53 -11.60 -2.66
CA ASP A 232 -1.94 -11.50 -3.09
C ASP A 232 -2.33 -10.03 -3.28
N GLU A 233 -3.28 -9.80 -4.18
CA GLU A 233 -3.68 -8.48 -4.66
C GLU A 233 -2.47 -7.59 -5.00
N GLU A 234 -1.53 -8.10 -5.79
CA GLU A 234 -0.23 -7.44 -6.06
C GLU A 234 -0.33 -6.03 -6.66
N HIS A 235 -1.47 -5.71 -7.27
CA HIS A 235 -1.76 -4.38 -7.82
C HIS A 235 -1.98 -3.30 -6.73
N ASP A 236 -2.13 -3.69 -5.47
CA ASP A 236 -2.50 -2.81 -4.37
C ASP A 236 -1.38 -1.82 -3.99
N ASP A 237 -1.65 -0.53 -4.08
CA ASP A 237 -0.69 0.52 -3.74
C ASP A 237 -0.26 0.51 -2.26
N SER A 238 -0.96 -0.18 -1.36
CA SER A 238 -0.54 -0.31 0.06
C SER A 238 0.80 -1.04 0.24
N TYR A 239 1.27 -1.76 -0.78
CA TYR A 239 2.62 -2.32 -0.80
C TYR A 239 3.73 -1.27 -0.94
N LYS A 240 3.42 -0.05 -1.42
CA LYS A 240 4.36 1.08 -1.47
C LYS A 240 4.35 1.85 -0.15
N SER A 241 5.54 2.16 0.36
CA SER A 241 5.72 2.96 1.58
C SER A 241 5.71 4.45 1.30
N ASP A 242 4.87 5.19 2.04
CA ASP A 242 4.83 6.66 2.02
C ASP A 242 5.93 7.31 2.88
N SER A 243 6.63 6.54 3.71
CA SER A 243 7.71 7.01 4.59
C SER A 243 9.05 6.47 4.12
N THR A 244 10.14 7.21 4.31
CA THR A 244 11.50 6.75 4.02
C THR A 244 11.86 5.52 4.87
N PRO A 245 12.41 4.45 4.28
CA PRO A 245 12.60 4.22 2.84
C PRO A 245 11.27 4.06 2.10
N ARG A 246 11.06 4.78 0.99
CA ARG A 246 9.82 4.72 0.18
C ARG A 246 9.80 3.48 -0.73
N TYR A 247 9.98 2.31 -0.15
CA TYR A 247 10.11 1.05 -0.89
C TYR A 247 8.76 0.51 -1.36
N SER A 248 8.78 -0.32 -2.39
CA SER A 248 7.66 -1.17 -2.80
C SER A 248 7.92 -2.61 -2.35
N ALA A 249 7.09 -3.15 -1.45
CA ALA A 249 7.26 -4.51 -0.95
C ALA A 249 7.10 -5.56 -2.04
N LYS A 250 6.21 -5.30 -3.02
CA LYS A 250 6.06 -6.14 -4.21
C LYS A 250 7.36 -6.16 -5.03
N ASP A 251 7.90 -4.99 -5.35
CA ASP A 251 9.08 -4.94 -6.22
C ASP A 251 10.30 -5.50 -5.50
N LEU A 252 10.39 -5.34 -4.18
CA LEU A 252 11.37 -6.03 -3.34
C LEU A 252 11.15 -7.55 -3.32
N ALA A 253 9.91 -8.05 -3.26
CA ALA A 253 9.65 -9.48 -3.37
C ALA A 253 10.11 -10.04 -4.72
N ILE A 254 9.90 -9.32 -5.83
CA ILE A 254 10.41 -9.68 -7.16
C ILE A 254 11.94 -9.70 -7.17
N PHE A 255 12.58 -8.68 -6.60
CA PHE A 255 14.03 -8.59 -6.50
C PHE A 255 14.62 -9.72 -5.66
N ILE A 256 14.11 -9.93 -4.45
CA ILE A 256 14.54 -10.97 -3.50
C ILE A 256 14.41 -12.35 -4.14
N ALA A 257 13.25 -12.64 -4.72
CA ALA A 257 12.99 -13.91 -5.39
C ALA A 257 13.99 -14.20 -6.52
N LYS A 258 14.28 -13.20 -7.35
CA LYS A 258 15.25 -13.34 -8.43
C LYS A 258 16.68 -13.48 -7.93
N LYS A 259 17.06 -12.68 -6.93
CA LYS A 259 18.44 -12.58 -6.42
C LYS A 259 18.85 -13.83 -5.62
N PHE A 260 17.93 -14.40 -4.85
CA PHE A 260 18.19 -15.51 -3.93
C PHE A 260 17.54 -16.83 -4.38
N ASP A 261 17.07 -16.93 -5.63
CA ASP A 261 16.41 -18.10 -6.20
C ASP A 261 15.22 -18.63 -5.38
N ILE A 262 14.47 -17.70 -4.77
CA ILE A 262 13.26 -17.99 -3.99
C ILE A 262 12.06 -17.97 -4.95
N ARG A 263 11.13 -18.92 -4.77
CA ARG A 263 9.92 -18.98 -5.59
C ARG A 263 9.02 -17.78 -5.30
N LEU A 264 8.44 -17.19 -6.35
CA LEU A 264 7.51 -16.07 -6.25
C LEU A 264 6.20 -16.35 -6.99
N ILE A 265 5.09 -16.10 -6.30
CA ILE A 265 3.76 -16.05 -6.91
C ILE A 265 3.15 -14.68 -6.66
N LEU A 266 2.85 -13.96 -7.74
CA LEU A 266 2.05 -12.74 -7.71
C LEU A 266 0.59 -13.10 -8.01
N GLY A 267 -0.34 -12.52 -7.29
CA GLY A 267 -1.75 -12.84 -7.35
C GLY A 267 -2.62 -11.63 -7.60
N SER A 268 -3.48 -11.67 -8.62
CA SER A 268 -4.42 -10.57 -8.85
C SER A 268 -5.60 -10.95 -9.73
N ALA A 269 -6.76 -10.35 -9.45
CA ALA A 269 -7.87 -10.32 -10.40
C ALA A 269 -7.75 -9.19 -11.43
N THR A 270 -6.92 -8.18 -11.12
CA THR A 270 -6.65 -7.02 -11.97
C THR A 270 -5.15 -6.73 -11.85
N PRO A 271 -4.27 -7.53 -12.49
CA PRO A 271 -2.83 -7.36 -12.32
C PRO A 271 -2.38 -5.96 -12.73
N SER A 272 -1.30 -5.51 -12.11
CA SER A 272 -0.64 -4.27 -12.48
C SER A 272 0.08 -4.44 -13.80
N ILE A 273 0.16 -3.37 -14.58
CA ILE A 273 0.76 -3.40 -15.91
C ILE A 273 2.23 -3.80 -15.87
N ASN A 274 2.95 -3.36 -14.84
CA ASN A 274 4.34 -3.75 -14.63
C ASN A 274 4.51 -5.27 -14.44
N SER A 275 3.62 -5.89 -13.67
CA SER A 275 3.67 -7.35 -13.41
C SER A 275 3.23 -8.13 -14.65
N PHE A 276 2.21 -7.65 -15.36
CA PHE A 276 1.72 -8.26 -16.60
C PHE A 276 2.79 -8.30 -17.71
N ASP A 277 3.55 -7.23 -17.87
CA ASP A 277 4.63 -7.12 -18.87
C ASP A 277 5.86 -7.97 -18.53
N LYS A 278 6.27 -8.00 -17.25
CA LYS A 278 7.58 -8.53 -16.84
C LYS A 278 7.55 -9.97 -16.33
N ILE A 279 6.40 -10.45 -15.86
CA ILE A 279 6.30 -11.73 -15.17
C ILE A 279 5.45 -12.70 -16.00
N PRO A 280 5.94 -13.93 -16.28
CA PRO A 280 5.14 -14.95 -16.95
C PRO A 280 3.82 -15.19 -16.21
N TYR A 281 2.70 -15.17 -16.92
CA TYR A 281 1.38 -15.24 -16.30
C TYR A 281 0.55 -16.42 -16.78
N PHE A 282 -0.37 -16.85 -15.93
CA PHE A 282 -1.46 -17.78 -16.27
C PHE A 282 -2.79 -17.12 -15.97
N ILE A 283 -3.71 -17.16 -16.94
CA ILE A 283 -5.05 -16.61 -16.78
C ILE A 283 -5.99 -17.72 -16.31
N LEU A 284 -6.58 -17.51 -15.13
CA LEU A 284 -7.63 -18.36 -14.58
C LEU A 284 -8.95 -17.60 -14.61
N ASP A 285 -9.65 -17.72 -15.73
CA ASP A 285 -10.89 -16.99 -16.01
C ASP A 285 -12.15 -17.70 -15.46
N LYS A 286 -12.09 -19.02 -15.26
CA LYS A 286 -13.23 -19.80 -14.76
C LYS A 286 -13.45 -19.60 -13.26
N THR A 287 -14.66 -19.20 -12.89
CA THR A 287 -15.14 -19.11 -11.51
C THR A 287 -16.00 -20.31 -11.14
N PHE A 288 -16.13 -20.61 -9.85
CA PHE A 288 -17.00 -21.69 -9.37
C PHE A 288 -18.50 -21.44 -9.62
N TYR A 289 -18.89 -20.16 -9.75
CA TYR A 289 -20.25 -19.73 -10.05
C TYR A 289 -20.25 -18.88 -11.31
N GLU A 290 -21.21 -19.10 -12.21
CA GLU A 290 -21.49 -18.16 -13.30
C GLU A 290 -22.20 -16.93 -12.71
N THR A 291 -21.62 -15.75 -12.94
CA THR A 291 -22.18 -14.48 -12.48
C THR A 291 -22.54 -13.65 -13.69
N LYS A 292 -23.81 -13.25 -13.78
CA LYS A 292 -24.28 -12.29 -14.77
C LYS A 292 -24.42 -10.94 -14.09
N LYS A 293 -23.80 -9.92 -14.67
CA LYS A 293 -23.84 -8.56 -14.17
C LYS A 293 -24.37 -7.63 -15.22
N ASP A 294 -25.32 -6.81 -14.82
CA ASP A 294 -25.83 -5.74 -15.65
C ASP A 294 -25.23 -4.41 -15.14
N TYR A 295 -24.51 -3.74 -16.04
CA TYR A 295 -23.94 -2.42 -15.78
C TYR A 295 -24.94 -1.37 -16.27
N ILE A 296 -25.29 -0.44 -15.38
CA ILE A 296 -26.13 0.71 -15.69
C ILE A 296 -25.28 1.96 -15.52
N TYR A 297 -25.31 2.86 -16.50
CA TYR A 297 -24.58 4.13 -16.45
C TYR A 297 -25.56 5.27 -16.26
N GLU A 298 -25.24 6.14 -15.32
CA GLU A 298 -26.02 7.32 -14.99
C GLU A 298 -25.13 8.55 -15.20
N ASN A 299 -25.63 9.56 -15.91
CA ASN A 299 -24.89 10.78 -16.25
C ASN A 299 -24.87 11.78 -15.07
N SER A 300 -24.34 11.33 -13.94
CA SER A 300 -24.04 12.14 -12.75
C SER A 300 -22.73 11.66 -12.17
N SER A 301 -21.91 12.57 -11.63
CA SER A 301 -20.56 12.22 -11.15
C SER A 301 -20.42 12.28 -9.63
N LEU A 302 -21.35 12.95 -8.93
CA LEU A 302 -21.20 13.30 -7.50
C LEU A 302 -22.47 13.18 -6.67
N LYS A 303 -23.63 12.92 -7.29
CA LYS A 303 -24.91 12.72 -6.60
C LYS A 303 -25.49 11.39 -7.02
N ILE A 304 -26.22 10.74 -6.11
CA ILE A 304 -27.03 9.58 -6.46
C ILE A 304 -28.18 10.09 -7.34
N SER A 305 -28.28 9.57 -8.56
CA SER A 305 -29.37 9.92 -9.48
C SER A 305 -30.72 9.40 -8.94
N SER A 306 -31.83 9.97 -9.40
CA SER A 306 -33.16 9.49 -9.03
C SER A 306 -33.36 8.02 -9.45
N SER A 307 -32.86 7.64 -10.63
CA SER A 307 -32.85 6.26 -11.13
C SER A 307 -32.07 5.32 -10.21
N SER A 308 -30.91 5.77 -9.72
CA SER A 308 -30.13 5.03 -8.72
C SER A 308 -30.89 4.85 -7.41
N LEU A 309 -31.57 5.90 -6.90
CA LEU A 309 -32.41 5.79 -5.70
C LEU A 309 -33.57 4.82 -5.88
N GLU A 310 -34.22 4.81 -7.04
CA GLU A 310 -35.29 3.84 -7.36
C GLU A 310 -34.77 2.40 -7.37
N LYS A 311 -33.58 2.16 -7.94
CA LYS A 311 -32.94 0.84 -7.92
C LYS A 311 -32.56 0.40 -6.51
N ILE A 312 -32.11 1.33 -5.66
CA ILE A 312 -31.87 1.06 -4.24
C ILE A 312 -33.19 0.66 -3.57
N SER A 313 -34.28 1.43 -3.75
CA SER A 313 -35.60 1.11 -3.18
C SER A 313 -36.07 -0.30 -3.55
N LYS A 314 -36.03 -0.64 -4.85
CA LYS A 314 -36.43 -1.96 -5.35
C LYS A 314 -35.61 -3.09 -4.74
N ASN A 315 -34.31 -2.89 -4.52
CA ASN A 315 -33.47 -3.90 -3.88
C ASN A 315 -33.82 -4.06 -2.39
N LEU A 316 -34.05 -2.96 -1.68
CA LEU A 316 -34.46 -2.96 -0.27
C LEU A 316 -35.84 -3.61 -0.06
N GLU A 317 -36.81 -3.35 -0.93
CA GLU A 317 -38.14 -3.98 -0.93
C GLU A 317 -38.04 -5.52 -1.06
N ASN A 318 -37.11 -5.98 -1.87
CA ASN A 318 -36.80 -7.41 -2.05
C ASN A 318 -35.92 -7.99 -0.94
N LYS A 319 -35.63 -7.23 0.13
CA LYS A 319 -34.73 -7.60 1.24
C LYS A 319 -33.30 -7.93 0.78
N ASN A 320 -32.88 -7.38 -0.34
CA ASN A 320 -31.49 -7.46 -0.80
C ASN A 320 -30.66 -6.36 -0.15
N GLN A 321 -29.36 -6.64 0.02
CA GLN A 321 -28.42 -5.65 0.54
C GLN A 321 -27.78 -4.84 -0.58
N VAL A 322 -27.45 -3.59 -0.27
CA VAL A 322 -26.87 -2.64 -1.21
C VAL A 322 -25.51 -2.16 -0.72
N ILE A 323 -24.57 -2.00 -1.66
CA ILE A 323 -23.31 -1.29 -1.41
C ILE A 323 -23.31 0.03 -2.17
N VAL A 324 -22.95 1.12 -1.49
CA VAL A 324 -22.68 2.42 -2.11
C VAL A 324 -21.21 2.76 -1.91
N PHE A 325 -20.49 2.91 -3.01
CA PHE A 325 -19.04 3.00 -3.05
C PHE A 325 -18.55 4.36 -3.54
N LEU A 326 -17.55 4.91 -2.85
CA LEU A 326 -16.83 6.12 -3.24
C LEU A 326 -15.30 5.87 -3.21
N PRO A 327 -14.57 6.07 -4.32
CA PRO A 327 -13.17 5.67 -4.44
C PRO A 327 -12.22 6.47 -3.54
N THR A 328 -12.48 7.76 -3.38
CA THR A 328 -11.67 8.61 -2.54
C THR A 328 -12.31 8.73 -1.17
N ARG A 329 -11.47 8.92 -0.15
CA ARG A 329 -11.95 9.65 1.02
C ARG A 329 -12.31 11.04 0.50
N ALA A 330 -13.58 11.28 0.20
CA ALA A 330 -14.09 12.65 0.21
C ALA A 330 -14.16 13.18 1.65
N ASN A 331 -13.15 12.88 2.47
CA ASN A 331 -12.77 13.68 3.59
C ASN A 331 -11.86 14.76 3.04
N PHE A 332 -12.49 15.79 2.53
CA PHE A 332 -12.38 17.03 3.25
C PHE A 332 -13.69 17.78 3.01
N LYS A 333 -14.54 17.85 4.04
CA LYS A 333 -15.59 18.86 4.11
C LYS A 333 -14.90 20.20 3.99
N HIS A 334 -14.81 20.73 2.77
CA HIS A 334 -14.33 22.07 2.58
C HIS A 334 -15.53 22.98 2.72
N GLN A 335 -15.34 23.90 3.62
CA GLN A 335 -16.25 25.00 3.82
C GLN A 335 -15.98 25.98 2.69
N ILE A 336 -16.88 26.03 1.70
CA ILE A 336 -16.84 26.90 0.53
C ILE A 336 -17.79 28.07 0.78
N CYS A 337 -17.30 29.28 0.58
CA CYS A 337 -18.11 30.48 0.60
C CYS A 337 -19.16 30.44 -0.50
N SER A 338 -20.42 30.65 -0.15
CA SER A 338 -21.52 30.70 -1.13
C SER A 338 -21.42 31.90 -2.09
N ASP A 339 -20.87 33.02 -1.65
CA ASP A 339 -20.71 34.21 -2.49
C ASP A 339 -19.47 34.15 -3.40
N CYS A 340 -18.28 33.89 -2.83
CA CYS A 340 -17.02 33.99 -3.57
C CYS A 340 -16.41 32.64 -3.99
N GLY A 341 -16.99 31.51 -3.61
CA GLY A 341 -16.52 30.17 -3.99
C GLY A 341 -15.17 29.75 -3.37
N LYS A 342 -14.54 30.60 -2.56
CA LYS A 342 -13.28 30.28 -1.87
C LYS A 342 -13.52 29.44 -0.61
N SER A 343 -12.57 28.57 -0.30
CA SER A 343 -12.60 27.76 0.92
C SER A 343 -11.78 28.38 2.05
N VAL A 344 -12.07 28.00 3.30
CA VAL A 344 -11.25 28.42 4.44
C VAL A 344 -9.91 27.67 4.41
N GLU A 345 -8.83 28.38 4.09
CA GLU A 345 -7.48 27.81 4.00
C GLU A 345 -6.77 27.75 5.35
N CYS A 346 -5.85 26.80 5.48
CA CYS A 346 -4.96 26.73 6.63
C CYS A 346 -3.90 27.84 6.55
N PRO A 347 -3.63 28.60 7.63
CA PRO A 347 -2.60 29.64 7.62
C PRO A 347 -1.18 29.07 7.43
N PHE A 348 -1.00 27.77 7.69
CA PHE A 348 0.29 27.10 7.64
C PHE A 348 0.45 26.13 6.47
N CYS A 349 -0.64 25.85 5.73
CA CYS A 349 -0.66 24.94 4.61
C CYS A 349 -1.53 25.52 3.48
N SER A 350 -1.10 25.43 2.22
CA SER A 350 -1.90 25.87 1.06
C SER A 350 -2.98 24.85 0.71
N VAL A 351 -3.76 24.47 1.72
CA VAL A 351 -4.83 23.50 1.65
C VAL A 351 -6.01 24.03 2.42
N SER A 352 -7.19 23.71 1.91
CA SER A 352 -8.44 24.01 2.58
C SER A 352 -8.58 23.17 3.86
N MET A 353 -9.06 23.79 4.93
CA MET A 353 -9.27 23.13 6.22
C MET A 353 -10.49 22.21 6.17
N SER A 354 -10.53 21.24 7.09
CA SER A 354 -11.58 20.21 7.18
C SER A 354 -12.50 20.52 8.36
N LEU A 355 -13.81 20.39 8.18
CA LEU A 355 -14.76 20.52 9.28
C LEU A 355 -14.78 19.26 10.17
N HIS A 356 -14.50 19.44 11.47
CA HIS A 356 -14.68 18.42 12.50
C HIS A 356 -15.92 18.76 13.35
N ARG A 357 -17.08 18.17 13.00
CA ARG A 357 -18.38 18.49 13.63
C ARG A 357 -18.39 18.25 15.15
N ASN A 358 -17.77 17.16 15.62
CA ASN A 358 -17.73 16.83 17.06
C ASN A 358 -16.92 17.85 17.88
N ASP A 359 -15.94 18.51 17.25
CA ASP A 359 -15.06 19.47 17.89
C ASP A 359 -15.49 20.93 17.61
N LEU A 360 -16.56 21.14 16.83
CA LEU A 360 -17.03 22.44 16.31
C LEU A 360 -15.89 23.32 15.75
N ALA A 361 -14.92 22.69 15.10
CA ALA A 361 -13.68 23.32 14.66
C ALA A 361 -13.31 22.92 13.23
N LEU A 362 -12.57 23.81 12.56
CA LEU A 362 -11.85 23.49 11.34
C LEU A 362 -10.47 22.96 11.72
N LYS A 363 -10.06 21.80 11.19
CA LYS A 363 -8.72 21.24 11.39
C LYS A 363 -8.01 20.95 10.07
N CYS A 364 -6.74 21.30 9.99
CA CYS A 364 -5.86 20.95 8.89
C CYS A 364 -5.33 19.52 9.10
N HIS A 365 -5.58 18.62 8.15
CA HIS A 365 -5.10 17.23 8.23
C HIS A 365 -3.58 17.10 8.06
N TYR A 366 -2.93 18.10 7.46
CA TYR A 366 -1.49 18.05 7.19
C TYR A 366 -0.63 18.52 8.35
N CYS A 367 -1.03 19.60 9.04
CA CYS A 367 -0.25 20.17 10.15
C CYS A 367 -0.93 20.08 11.51
N GLY A 368 -2.19 19.62 11.58
CA GLY A 368 -2.95 19.55 12.82
C GLY A 368 -3.49 20.88 13.34
N PHE A 369 -3.22 22.01 12.67
CA PHE A 369 -3.76 23.32 13.05
C PHE A 369 -5.28 23.28 13.14
N ALA A 370 -5.82 23.77 14.26
CA ALA A 370 -7.24 23.83 14.53
C ALA A 370 -7.66 25.27 14.78
N GLN A 371 -8.82 25.67 14.25
CA GLN A 371 -9.43 26.97 14.52
C GLN A 371 -10.95 26.83 14.66
N LYS A 372 -11.58 27.81 15.33
CA LYS A 372 -13.05 27.92 15.34
C LYS A 372 -13.55 28.13 13.90
N ILE A 373 -14.74 27.63 13.61
CA ILE A 373 -15.44 27.91 12.35
C ILE A 373 -15.68 29.43 12.27
N PRO A 374 -15.15 30.15 11.26
CA PRO A 374 -15.36 31.58 11.14
C PRO A 374 -16.81 31.89 10.78
N GLU A 375 -17.38 32.95 11.36
CA GLU A 375 -18.79 33.34 11.15
C GLU A 375 -19.02 33.97 9.77
N THR A 376 -17.98 34.61 9.21
CA THR A 376 -17.97 35.17 7.85
C THR A 376 -16.80 34.63 7.03
N CYS A 377 -16.94 34.61 5.70
CA CYS A 377 -15.86 34.16 4.82
C CYS A 377 -14.58 35.01 5.00
N PRO A 378 -13.42 34.43 5.37
CA PRO A 378 -12.18 35.18 5.54
C PRO A 378 -11.63 35.81 4.25
N SER A 379 -12.15 35.40 3.09
CA SER A 379 -11.67 35.88 1.78
C SER A 379 -12.49 37.02 1.20
N CYS A 380 -13.79 37.13 1.49
CA CYS A 380 -14.66 38.17 0.94
C CYS A 380 -15.47 38.92 2.00
N ASN A 381 -15.40 38.51 3.27
CA ASN A 381 -16.10 39.08 4.44
C ASN A 381 -17.63 39.19 4.35
N SER A 382 -18.26 38.80 3.24
CA SER A 382 -19.71 38.88 3.03
C SER A 382 -20.42 37.53 3.04
N GLY A 383 -19.74 36.47 2.59
CA GLY A 383 -20.42 35.24 2.23
C GLY A 383 -20.56 34.22 3.35
N ILE A 384 -21.69 33.51 3.31
CA ILE A 384 -22.00 32.42 4.23
C ILE A 384 -21.20 31.20 3.79
N ILE A 385 -20.51 30.60 4.74
CA ILE A 385 -19.68 29.43 4.50
C ILE A 385 -20.55 28.18 4.51
N LYS A 386 -20.70 27.54 3.34
CA LYS A 386 -21.46 26.30 3.17
C LYS A 386 -20.53 25.09 3.09
N ASN A 387 -20.98 23.96 3.60
CA ASN A 387 -20.22 22.72 3.49
C ASN A 387 -20.40 22.16 2.07
N HIS A 388 -19.33 22.13 1.28
CA HIS A 388 -19.33 21.50 -0.04
C HIS A 388 -18.36 20.32 -0.03
N ARG A 389 -18.91 19.10 -0.01
CA ARG A 389 -18.46 17.87 -0.69
C ARG A 389 -19.36 16.72 -0.29
N VAL A 390 -19.45 15.71 -1.16
CA VAL A 390 -20.18 14.47 -0.94
C VAL A 390 -19.17 13.40 -0.53
N GLY A 391 -19.04 13.17 0.78
CA GLY A 391 -18.30 12.07 1.36
C GLY A 391 -19.22 10.92 1.75
N THR A 392 -18.63 9.86 2.30
CA THR A 392 -19.40 8.72 2.83
C THR A 392 -20.37 9.15 3.95
N ALA A 393 -20.07 10.25 4.66
CA ALA A 393 -20.95 10.84 5.66
C ALA A 393 -22.20 11.48 5.05
N GLU A 394 -22.03 12.29 4.02
CA GLU A 394 -23.13 12.99 3.36
C GLU A 394 -24.02 12.01 2.58
N ILE A 395 -23.43 10.99 1.95
CA ILE A 395 -24.20 9.92 1.31
C ILE A 395 -24.98 9.10 2.36
N GLU A 396 -24.39 8.81 3.51
CA GLU A 396 -25.11 8.15 4.60
C GLU A 396 -26.29 9.00 5.10
N GLU A 397 -26.10 10.31 5.30
CA GLU A 397 -27.17 11.23 5.70
C GLU A 397 -28.29 11.26 4.66
N LEU A 398 -27.96 11.44 3.39
CA LEU A 398 -28.92 11.42 2.27
C LEU A 398 -29.71 10.11 2.23
N LEU A 399 -29.03 8.96 2.32
CA LEU A 399 -29.70 7.66 2.28
C LEU A 399 -30.59 7.44 3.50
N LYS A 400 -30.22 7.96 4.68
CA LYS A 400 -31.07 7.88 5.89
C LYS A 400 -32.33 8.72 5.76
N GLU A 401 -32.25 9.86 5.07
CA GLU A 401 -33.41 10.69 4.74
C GLU A 401 -34.32 9.98 3.72
N CYS A 402 -33.74 9.36 2.68
CA CYS A 402 -34.52 8.64 1.66
C CYS A 402 -35.11 7.31 2.15
N PHE A 403 -34.41 6.60 3.04
CA PHE A 403 -34.76 5.26 3.51
C PHE A 403 -34.76 5.18 5.05
N PRO A 404 -35.67 5.89 5.74
CA PRO A 404 -35.64 6.04 7.20
C PRO A 404 -35.87 4.72 7.96
N ASN A 405 -36.47 3.72 7.31
CA ASN A 405 -36.75 2.41 7.89
C ASN A 405 -35.60 1.40 7.71
N ASN A 406 -34.53 1.76 7.00
CA ASN A 406 -33.42 0.87 6.67
C ASN A 406 -32.16 1.19 7.49
N ILE A 407 -31.40 0.16 7.82
CA ILE A 407 -30.16 0.29 8.60
C ILE A 407 -29.01 0.57 7.63
N ILE A 408 -28.53 1.80 7.67
CA ILE A 408 -27.43 2.28 6.83
C ILE A 408 -26.20 2.49 7.71
N LYS A 409 -25.04 1.98 7.26
CA LYS A 409 -23.80 2.07 8.04
C LYS A 409 -22.59 2.40 7.18
N ARG A 410 -21.73 3.28 7.71
CA ARG A 410 -20.46 3.65 7.07
C ARG A 410 -19.36 2.63 7.26
N PHE A 411 -18.65 2.34 6.17
CA PHE A 411 -17.53 1.42 6.09
C PHE A 411 -16.28 2.10 5.51
N ASP A 412 -15.63 2.92 6.34
CA ASP A 412 -14.41 3.62 5.99
C ASP A 412 -13.47 3.73 7.21
N LYS A 413 -12.24 4.23 7.00
CA LYS A 413 -11.23 4.31 8.07
C LYS A 413 -11.59 5.31 9.18
N ASP A 414 -12.50 6.24 8.93
CA ASP A 414 -12.90 7.24 9.92
C ASP A 414 -14.01 6.70 10.83
N SER A 415 -14.94 5.92 10.27
CA SER A 415 -15.99 5.24 11.04
C SER A 415 -15.46 3.99 11.76
N ILE A 416 -14.57 3.23 11.12
CA ILE A 416 -14.04 1.97 11.64
C ILE A 416 -12.59 2.14 12.07
N LYS A 417 -12.40 2.52 13.35
CA LYS A 417 -11.07 2.75 13.94
C LYS A 417 -10.43 1.50 14.54
N THR A 418 -11.24 0.51 14.92
CA THR A 418 -10.77 -0.72 15.59
C THR A 418 -11.09 -1.96 14.77
N GLU A 419 -10.27 -3.00 14.94
CA GLU A 419 -10.50 -4.30 14.29
C GLU A 419 -11.78 -4.99 14.81
N SER A 420 -12.10 -4.81 16.10
CA SER A 420 -13.36 -5.27 16.68
C SER A 420 -14.58 -4.61 16.00
N ALA A 421 -14.52 -3.29 15.75
CA ALA A 421 -15.60 -2.58 15.05
C ALA A 421 -15.75 -3.04 13.58
N LEU A 422 -14.62 -3.30 12.91
CA LEU A 422 -14.60 -3.86 11.56
C LEU A 422 -15.32 -5.22 11.53
N LYS A 423 -14.91 -6.13 12.43
CA LYS A 423 -15.47 -7.47 12.56
C LYS A 423 -16.96 -7.43 12.85
N LYS A 424 -17.37 -6.64 13.85
CA LYS A 424 -18.78 -6.49 14.23
C LYS A 424 -19.63 -5.99 13.06
N THR A 425 -19.16 -4.98 12.32
CA THR A 425 -19.92 -4.42 11.19
C THR A 425 -20.08 -5.43 10.04
N LEU A 426 -19.02 -6.18 9.72
CA LEU A 426 -19.08 -7.23 8.70
C LEU A 426 -20.00 -8.38 9.12
N GLU A 427 -19.95 -8.79 10.39
CA GLU A 427 -20.85 -9.82 10.93
C GLU A 427 -22.31 -9.38 10.93
N GLU A 428 -22.57 -8.12 11.29
CA GLU A 428 -23.92 -7.53 11.23
C GLU A 428 -24.44 -7.47 9.79
N PHE A 429 -23.59 -7.08 8.84
CA PHE A 429 -23.96 -7.04 7.42
C PHE A 429 -24.25 -8.45 6.90
N ASN A 430 -23.37 -9.43 7.12
CA ASN A 430 -23.61 -10.81 6.67
C ASN A 430 -24.81 -11.49 7.36
N LYS A 431 -25.26 -10.98 8.52
CA LYS A 431 -26.48 -11.43 9.22
C LYS A 431 -27.74 -10.64 8.82
N ASN A 432 -27.70 -9.85 7.75
CA ASN A 432 -28.80 -9.00 7.28
C ASN A 432 -29.32 -8.01 8.34
N LYS A 433 -28.44 -7.53 9.24
CA LYS A 433 -28.77 -6.48 10.21
C LYS A 433 -28.47 -5.07 9.70
N ILE A 434 -27.82 -4.97 8.55
CA ILE A 434 -27.47 -3.71 7.89
C ILE A 434 -27.94 -3.88 6.45
N ASP A 435 -28.73 -2.95 5.94
CA ASP A 435 -29.29 -3.04 4.60
C ASP A 435 -28.36 -2.39 3.57
N ILE A 436 -27.72 -1.26 3.95
CA ILE A 436 -26.82 -0.52 3.08
C ILE A 436 -25.47 -0.28 3.75
N LEU A 437 -24.39 -0.63 3.06
CA LEU A 437 -23.04 -0.20 3.41
C LEU A 437 -22.58 0.93 2.49
N VAL A 438 -22.23 2.07 3.10
CA VAL A 438 -21.63 3.22 2.40
C VAL A 438 -20.15 3.26 2.72
N GLY A 439 -19.26 3.17 1.74
CA GLY A 439 -17.84 3.08 2.06
C GLY A 439 -16.87 3.42 0.95
N THR A 440 -15.60 3.34 1.31
CA THR A 440 -14.48 3.61 0.40
C THR A 440 -13.78 2.33 -0.04
N GLN A 441 -12.53 2.40 -0.49
CA GLN A 441 -11.71 1.26 -0.90
C GLN A 441 -11.70 0.07 0.10
N MET A 442 -12.04 0.29 1.38
CA MET A 442 -12.23 -0.83 2.33
C MET A 442 -13.29 -1.85 1.87
N LEU A 443 -14.30 -1.42 1.11
CA LEU A 443 -15.33 -2.32 0.55
C LEU A 443 -14.82 -3.17 -0.62
N SER A 444 -13.76 -2.73 -1.31
CA SER A 444 -13.24 -3.43 -2.50
C SER A 444 -12.41 -4.67 -2.18
N LYS A 445 -11.86 -4.78 -0.97
CA LYS A 445 -10.80 -5.75 -0.65
C LYS A 445 -11.24 -6.81 0.33
N GLY A 446 -10.82 -8.06 0.09
CA GLY A 446 -10.71 -9.12 1.12
C GLY A 446 -11.98 -9.61 1.83
N HIS A 447 -13.15 -9.02 1.58
CA HIS A 447 -14.40 -9.38 2.25
C HIS A 447 -15.38 -10.08 1.31
N ASP A 448 -16.19 -10.97 1.88
CA ASP A 448 -17.28 -11.66 1.20
C ASP A 448 -18.63 -11.10 1.65
N TYR A 449 -19.50 -10.85 0.67
CA TYR A 449 -20.79 -10.21 0.83
C TYR A 449 -21.83 -11.05 0.09
N HIS A 450 -22.50 -11.94 0.83
CA HIS A 450 -23.30 -13.00 0.20
C HIS A 450 -24.63 -12.50 -0.38
N ASN A 451 -25.25 -11.46 0.21
CA ASN A 451 -26.59 -11.01 -0.16
C ASN A 451 -26.59 -9.64 -0.88
N VAL A 452 -25.43 -9.21 -1.40
CA VAL A 452 -25.33 -7.96 -2.15
C VAL A 452 -25.76 -8.20 -3.59
N LYS A 453 -26.85 -7.53 -3.99
CA LYS A 453 -27.42 -7.59 -5.34
C LYS A 453 -27.26 -6.30 -6.13
N LEU A 454 -26.95 -5.19 -5.45
CA LEU A 454 -26.72 -3.89 -6.09
C LEU A 454 -25.46 -3.24 -5.51
N ALA A 455 -24.59 -2.78 -6.41
CA ALA A 455 -23.51 -1.84 -6.09
C ALA A 455 -23.74 -0.52 -6.83
N VAL A 456 -23.71 0.60 -6.11
CA VAL A 456 -23.76 1.95 -6.68
C VAL A 456 -22.39 2.59 -6.52
N VAL A 457 -21.74 2.92 -7.64
CA VAL A 457 -20.38 3.48 -7.69
C VAL A 457 -20.47 4.95 -8.05
N LEU A 458 -20.03 5.80 -7.14
CA LEU A 458 -20.01 7.26 -7.30
C LEU A 458 -18.57 7.77 -7.40
N GLY A 459 -18.35 8.86 -8.14
CA GLY A 459 -17.09 9.60 -8.12
C GLY A 459 -15.90 8.88 -8.74
N ILE A 460 -16.13 7.84 -9.55
CA ILE A 460 -15.06 7.09 -10.24
C ILE A 460 -14.28 7.98 -11.21
N ASP A 461 -14.95 8.98 -11.79
CA ASP A 461 -14.34 10.01 -12.65
C ASP A 461 -13.21 10.79 -11.96
N SER A 462 -13.28 10.94 -10.63
CA SER A 462 -12.22 11.62 -9.89
C SER A 462 -10.90 10.85 -9.92
N LEU A 463 -10.96 9.52 -9.98
CA LEU A 463 -9.77 8.67 -10.16
C LEU A 463 -9.28 8.70 -11.60
N LEU A 464 -10.21 8.59 -12.55
CA LEU A 464 -9.88 8.56 -13.97
C LEU A 464 -9.18 9.84 -14.44
N ASN A 465 -9.56 10.98 -13.85
CA ASN A 465 -9.01 12.30 -14.17
C ASN A 465 -7.89 12.75 -13.20
N MET A 466 -7.31 11.84 -12.42
CA MET A 466 -6.16 12.20 -11.58
C MET A 466 -4.95 12.52 -12.45
N ASN A 467 -4.14 13.48 -12.00
CA ASN A 467 -2.81 13.75 -12.55
C ASN A 467 -1.83 12.64 -12.12
N SER A 468 -2.04 11.44 -12.65
CA SER A 468 -1.20 10.26 -12.47
C SER A 468 -1.28 9.41 -13.72
N TYR A 469 -0.14 8.91 -14.19
CA TYR A 469 -0.11 7.98 -15.32
C TYR A 469 -0.84 6.65 -15.03
N LYS A 470 -1.13 6.34 -13.76
CA LYS A 470 -1.91 5.16 -13.35
C LYS A 470 -3.41 5.41 -13.25
N ALA A 471 -3.91 6.61 -13.54
CA ALA A 471 -5.30 6.98 -13.33
C ALA A 471 -6.30 6.01 -13.98
N ARG A 472 -6.08 5.66 -15.25
CA ARG A 472 -6.93 4.71 -16.02
C ARG A 472 -6.89 3.30 -15.42
N GLU A 473 -5.69 2.80 -15.11
CA GLU A 473 -5.45 1.49 -14.48
C GLU A 473 -6.17 1.39 -13.13
N ASN A 474 -5.98 2.39 -12.28
CA ASN A 474 -6.57 2.43 -10.94
C ASN A 474 -8.10 2.55 -10.98
N ALA A 475 -8.65 3.40 -11.86
CA ALA A 475 -10.10 3.57 -11.99
C ALA A 475 -10.78 2.27 -12.46
N LEU A 476 -10.27 1.66 -13.53
CA LEU A 476 -10.85 0.43 -14.07
C LEU A 476 -10.66 -0.76 -13.13
N SER A 477 -9.46 -0.94 -12.55
CA SER A 477 -9.19 -2.02 -11.59
C SER A 477 -10.13 -1.94 -10.39
N LEU A 478 -10.30 -0.75 -9.81
CA LEU A 478 -11.16 -0.56 -8.64
C LEU A 478 -12.63 -0.84 -8.97
N LEU A 479 -13.09 -0.39 -10.14
CA LEU A 479 -14.46 -0.64 -10.59
C LEU A 479 -14.71 -2.14 -10.80
N ILE A 480 -13.78 -2.87 -11.42
CA ILE A 480 -13.88 -4.34 -11.58
C ILE A 480 -13.93 -5.03 -10.21
N GLN A 481 -13.11 -4.60 -9.25
CA GLN A 481 -13.09 -5.19 -7.91
C GLN A 481 -14.41 -5.00 -7.16
N ILE A 482 -14.96 -3.78 -7.20
CA ILE A 482 -16.26 -3.45 -6.57
C ILE A 482 -17.39 -4.17 -7.28
N SER A 483 -17.38 -4.21 -8.61
CA SER A 483 -18.32 -4.99 -9.40
C SER A 483 -18.23 -6.49 -9.05
N GLY A 484 -17.04 -6.98 -8.69
CA GLY A 484 -16.78 -8.32 -8.15
C GLY A 484 -17.38 -8.61 -6.77
N ARG A 485 -17.89 -7.58 -6.06
CA ARG A 485 -18.56 -7.72 -4.76
C ARG A 485 -20.07 -7.87 -4.89
N SER A 486 -20.67 -7.36 -5.97
CA SER A 486 -22.10 -7.57 -6.29
C SER A 486 -22.31 -8.86 -7.08
N GLY A 487 -23.37 -9.60 -6.76
CA GLY A 487 -23.80 -10.75 -7.57
C GLY A 487 -22.87 -11.96 -7.52
N ARG A 488 -22.20 -12.23 -6.39
CA ARG A 488 -21.34 -13.43 -6.23
C ARG A 488 -22.09 -14.75 -6.39
N ASN A 489 -23.36 -14.76 -5.99
CA ASN A 489 -24.30 -15.87 -6.17
C ASN A 489 -25.46 -15.42 -7.06
N GLY A 490 -25.34 -15.65 -8.37
CA GLY A 490 -26.37 -15.35 -9.37
C GLY A 490 -26.26 -13.96 -9.98
N PHE A 491 -27.39 -13.27 -10.11
CA PHE A 491 -27.47 -11.95 -10.73
C PHE A 491 -27.06 -10.84 -9.75
N GLY A 492 -26.38 -9.81 -10.26
CA GLY A 492 -26.12 -8.56 -9.55
C GLY A 492 -26.10 -7.37 -10.50
N GLU A 493 -26.57 -6.23 -10.03
CA GLU A 493 -26.54 -4.96 -10.75
C GLU A 493 -25.37 -4.10 -10.24
N VAL A 494 -24.78 -3.34 -11.16
CA VAL A 494 -23.78 -2.32 -10.84
C VAL A 494 -24.19 -1.02 -11.52
N VAL A 495 -24.55 -0.01 -10.73
CA VAL A 495 -24.84 1.33 -11.23
C VAL A 495 -23.59 2.17 -11.12
N ILE A 496 -23.18 2.80 -12.22
CA ILE A 496 -21.96 3.60 -12.34
C ILE A 496 -22.36 5.03 -12.67
N GLU A 497 -22.12 5.91 -11.72
CA GLU A 497 -22.39 7.34 -11.82
C GLU A 497 -21.12 7.99 -12.39
N THR A 498 -21.11 8.17 -13.71
CA THR A 498 -19.94 8.60 -14.48
C THR A 498 -20.32 9.43 -15.70
N LYS A 499 -19.47 10.41 -16.03
CA LYS A 499 -19.49 11.13 -17.31
C LYS A 499 -18.66 10.46 -18.40
N ASN A 500 -17.95 9.39 -18.06
CA ASN A 500 -17.02 8.67 -18.94
C ASN A 500 -17.56 7.26 -19.27
N GLU A 501 -18.87 7.16 -19.57
CA GLU A 501 -19.54 5.89 -19.89
C GLU A 501 -18.78 5.12 -20.98
N GLU A 502 -18.40 5.78 -22.08
CA GLU A 502 -17.77 5.11 -23.22
C GLU A 502 -16.52 4.32 -22.84
N PHE A 503 -15.68 4.89 -21.96
CA PHE A 503 -14.47 4.24 -21.47
C PHE A 503 -14.78 2.97 -20.67
N PHE A 504 -15.69 3.07 -19.68
CA PHE A 504 -16.02 1.93 -18.81
C PHE A 504 -16.80 0.85 -19.56
N LYS A 505 -17.80 1.23 -20.36
CA LYS A 505 -18.61 0.34 -21.18
C LYS A 505 -17.79 -0.48 -22.16
N TYR A 506 -16.77 0.13 -22.77
CA TYR A 506 -15.87 -0.60 -23.66
C TYR A 506 -15.15 -1.75 -22.94
N TYR A 507 -14.50 -1.50 -21.80
CA TYR A 507 -13.69 -2.52 -21.12
C TYR A 507 -14.49 -3.50 -20.25
N LEU A 508 -15.67 -3.11 -19.74
CA LEU A 508 -16.50 -3.96 -18.89
C LEU A 508 -17.44 -4.88 -19.68
N GLU A 509 -17.91 -4.44 -20.85
CA GLU A 509 -18.96 -5.15 -21.60
C GLU A 509 -18.53 -5.57 -23.01
N LYS A 510 -17.79 -4.73 -23.74
CA LYS A 510 -17.41 -5.01 -25.14
C LYS A 510 -16.09 -5.78 -25.26
N SER A 511 -15.20 -5.63 -24.28
CA SER A 511 -13.85 -6.19 -24.27
C SER A 511 -13.58 -6.87 -22.92
N ASN A 512 -12.37 -6.75 -22.37
CA ASN A 512 -12.01 -7.26 -21.05
C ASN A 512 -10.76 -6.54 -20.49
N TYR A 513 -10.40 -6.88 -19.24
CA TYR A 513 -9.23 -6.31 -18.59
C TYR A 513 -7.90 -6.72 -19.24
N LEU A 514 -7.81 -7.89 -19.89
CA LEU A 514 -6.59 -8.29 -20.59
C LEU A 514 -6.32 -7.37 -21.79
N GLU A 515 -7.35 -7.03 -22.56
CA GLU A 515 -7.22 -6.05 -23.65
C GLU A 515 -6.88 -4.65 -23.12
N PHE A 516 -7.48 -4.22 -22.01
CA PHE A 516 -7.06 -2.97 -21.34
C PHE A 516 -5.56 -2.95 -21.03
N LEU A 517 -5.00 -4.04 -20.50
CA LEU A 517 -3.57 -4.11 -20.19
C LEU A 517 -2.71 -3.96 -21.44
N LYS A 518 -3.14 -4.54 -22.58
CA LYS A 518 -2.43 -4.41 -23.86
C LYS A 518 -2.51 -2.97 -24.40
N ASP A 519 -3.70 -2.38 -24.42
CA ASP A 519 -3.91 -1.01 -24.87
C ASP A 519 -3.09 -0.01 -24.03
N GLU A 520 -3.09 -0.19 -22.71
CA GLU A 520 -2.38 0.69 -21.79
C GLU A 520 -0.86 0.49 -21.88
N LEU A 521 -0.36 -0.72 -22.21
CA LEU A 521 1.06 -0.91 -22.52
C LEU A 521 1.48 -0.12 -23.76
N GLU A 522 0.68 -0.14 -24.83
CA GLU A 522 0.97 0.67 -26.02
C GLU A 522 0.96 2.16 -25.70
N PHE A 523 0.01 2.62 -24.89
CA PHE A 523 -0.08 4.01 -24.43
C PHE A 523 1.11 4.44 -23.56
N ARG A 524 1.65 3.54 -22.73
CA ARG A 524 2.78 3.82 -21.83
C ARG A 524 4.15 3.72 -22.48
N LYS A 525 4.22 3.13 -23.67
CA LYS A 525 5.45 2.92 -24.42
C LYS A 525 6.26 4.21 -24.51
N GLU A 526 7.56 4.10 -24.28
CA GLU A 526 8.53 5.22 -24.25
C GLU A 526 8.35 6.26 -23.13
N LEU A 527 7.17 6.39 -22.52
CA LEU A 527 6.82 7.53 -21.65
C LEU A 527 6.69 7.16 -20.17
N TYR A 528 6.21 5.96 -19.85
CA TYR A 528 5.85 5.56 -18.49
C TYR A 528 6.33 4.13 -18.15
N PRO A 529 6.38 3.76 -16.86
CA PRO A 529 6.60 2.38 -16.45
C PRO A 529 5.58 1.45 -17.12
N PRO A 530 5.99 0.25 -17.60
CA PRO A 530 7.22 -0.47 -17.26
C PRO A 530 8.49 -0.11 -18.05
N PHE A 531 8.38 0.70 -19.11
CA PHE A 531 9.45 0.94 -20.11
C PHE A 531 10.50 1.94 -19.65
N VAL A 532 10.11 2.89 -18.81
CA VAL A 532 11.00 3.87 -18.19
C VAL A 532 10.88 3.83 -16.67
N LYS A 533 11.84 4.46 -15.99
CA LYS A 533 11.80 4.73 -14.56
C LYS A 533 11.46 6.19 -14.30
N LEU A 534 10.65 6.41 -13.28
CA LEU A 534 10.28 7.74 -12.79
C LEU A 534 10.75 7.92 -11.36
N ALA A 535 11.22 9.12 -11.04
CA ALA A 535 11.46 9.53 -9.67
C ALA A 535 10.91 10.93 -9.42
N ARG A 536 10.37 11.14 -8.23
CA ARG A 536 9.93 12.45 -7.77
C ARG A 536 10.81 12.91 -6.63
N VAL A 537 11.33 14.12 -6.72
CA VAL A 537 12.10 14.77 -5.67
C VAL A 537 11.28 15.95 -5.16
N ILE A 538 11.03 16.01 -3.86
CA ILE A 538 10.31 17.10 -3.21
C ILE A 538 11.28 17.85 -2.30
N PHE A 539 11.45 19.15 -2.52
CA PHE A 539 12.20 20.03 -1.64
C PHE A 539 11.23 20.82 -0.78
N ALA A 540 11.45 20.83 0.54
CA ALA A 540 10.55 21.49 1.49
C ALA A 540 11.30 22.35 2.51
N HIS A 541 11.06 23.66 2.51
CA HIS A 541 11.75 24.60 3.41
C HIS A 541 10.82 25.70 3.93
N LYS A 542 11.12 26.27 5.11
CA LYS A 542 10.32 27.35 5.71
C LYS A 542 10.39 28.68 4.94
N ASN A 543 11.50 28.91 4.24
CA ASN A 543 11.71 30.07 3.36
C ASN A 543 11.56 29.62 1.90
N GLY A 544 10.56 30.18 1.21
CA GLY A 544 10.21 29.86 -0.18
C GLY A 544 11.30 30.22 -1.20
N ILE A 545 12.01 31.33 -1.00
CA ILE A 545 13.09 31.77 -1.89
C ILE A 545 14.23 30.76 -1.84
N LYS A 546 14.64 30.35 -0.64
CA LYS A 546 15.74 29.37 -0.46
C LYS A 546 15.46 28.02 -1.14
N VAL A 547 14.23 27.51 -1.02
CA VAL A 547 13.88 26.23 -1.68
C VAL A 547 13.80 26.37 -3.19
N GLN A 548 13.38 27.54 -3.70
CA GLN A 548 13.35 27.80 -5.13
C GLN A 548 14.77 27.91 -5.71
N GLU A 549 15.69 28.57 -5.01
CA GLU A 549 17.12 28.62 -5.38
C GLU A 549 17.74 27.22 -5.36
N GLU A 550 17.46 26.44 -4.32
CA GLU A 550 17.91 25.04 -4.21
C GLU A 550 17.38 24.18 -5.36
N LEU A 551 16.08 24.30 -5.69
CA LEU A 551 15.45 23.64 -6.83
C LEU A 551 16.17 23.98 -8.14
N ARG A 552 16.43 25.27 -8.41
CA ARG A 552 17.13 25.74 -9.62
C ARG A 552 18.54 25.15 -9.72
N GLY A 553 19.28 25.10 -8.62
CA GLY A 553 20.59 24.48 -8.57
C GLY A 553 20.56 23.02 -9.02
N TYR A 554 19.61 22.23 -8.50
CA TYR A 554 19.46 20.82 -8.91
C TYR A 554 18.98 20.65 -10.34
N ILE A 555 18.13 21.54 -10.86
CA ILE A 555 17.71 21.52 -12.27
C ILE A 555 18.92 21.66 -13.18
N GLU A 556 19.81 22.61 -12.92
CA GLU A 556 21.02 22.80 -13.73
C GLU A 556 21.95 21.58 -13.66
N ILE A 557 22.09 20.96 -12.48
CA ILE A 557 22.83 19.70 -12.33
C ILE A 557 22.19 18.60 -13.19
N PHE A 558 20.88 18.38 -13.07
CA PHE A 558 20.20 17.30 -13.77
C PHE A 558 20.20 17.45 -15.29
N LYS A 559 20.18 18.69 -15.81
CA LYS A 559 20.33 18.96 -17.26
C LYS A 559 21.66 18.46 -17.82
N THR A 560 22.71 18.36 -17.01
CA THR A 560 24.03 17.87 -17.46
C THR A 560 24.12 16.34 -17.54
N ILE A 561 23.16 15.62 -16.96
CA ILE A 561 23.20 14.16 -16.86
C ILE A 561 22.60 13.57 -18.15
N LYS A 562 23.42 12.84 -18.91
CA LYS A 562 22.96 12.13 -20.11
C LYS A 562 21.92 11.06 -19.74
N GLU A 563 20.96 10.84 -20.65
CA GLU A 563 19.88 9.86 -20.51
C GLU A 563 18.92 10.14 -19.34
N LEU A 564 18.94 11.35 -18.78
CA LEU A 564 17.99 11.82 -17.79
C LEU A 564 17.12 12.91 -18.41
N GLU A 565 15.81 12.80 -18.19
CA GLU A 565 14.84 13.80 -18.62
C GLU A 565 14.16 14.41 -17.40
N ILE A 566 14.06 15.73 -17.39
CA ILE A 566 13.22 16.47 -16.44
C ILE A 566 11.84 16.61 -17.07
N VAL A 567 10.89 15.79 -16.63
CA VAL A 567 9.51 15.77 -17.15
C VAL A 567 8.76 17.05 -16.75
N GLY A 568 8.99 17.49 -15.52
CA GLY A 568 8.38 18.69 -14.97
C GLY A 568 9.03 19.10 -13.66
N PHE A 569 8.95 20.37 -13.34
CA PHE A 569 9.38 20.92 -12.06
C PHE A 569 8.54 22.13 -11.72
N GLY A 570 8.42 22.44 -10.43
CA GLY A 570 7.64 23.59 -9.98
C GLY A 570 7.03 23.41 -8.61
N GLU A 571 5.97 24.14 -8.36
CA GLU A 571 5.22 24.05 -7.11
C GLU A 571 4.52 22.70 -7.01
N CYS A 572 4.61 22.04 -5.85
CA CYS A 572 3.77 20.88 -5.61
C CYS A 572 2.29 21.29 -5.66
N GLY A 573 1.41 20.40 -6.14
CA GLY A 573 -0.05 20.64 -6.10
C GLY A 573 -0.61 21.00 -4.72
N VAL A 574 0.11 20.64 -3.65
CA VAL A 574 -0.03 21.28 -2.33
C VAL A 574 1.24 22.07 -2.01
N PHE A 575 1.18 23.39 -2.26
CA PHE A 575 2.34 24.28 -2.25
C PHE A 575 2.97 24.46 -0.87
N ARG A 576 2.19 24.49 0.21
CA ARG A 576 2.70 24.65 1.58
C ARG A 576 2.14 23.59 2.51
N ILE A 577 2.98 22.96 3.33
CA ILE A 577 2.59 22.05 4.42
C ILE A 577 3.40 22.38 5.66
N ALA A 578 2.74 22.53 6.81
CA ALA A 578 3.36 22.73 8.12
C ALA A 578 4.44 23.83 8.10
N ASN A 579 4.08 24.99 7.51
CA ASN A 579 4.96 26.14 7.32
C ASN A 579 6.17 25.94 6.40
N LYS A 580 6.18 24.88 5.60
CA LYS A 580 7.21 24.65 4.58
C LYS A 580 6.62 24.80 3.18
N TYR A 581 7.24 25.65 2.38
CA TYR A 581 7.03 25.75 0.93
C TYR A 581 7.62 24.53 0.26
N ARG A 582 6.90 23.98 -0.73
CA ARG A 582 7.20 22.69 -1.36
C ARG A 582 7.28 22.85 -2.87
N TYR A 583 8.43 22.47 -3.39
CA TYR A 583 8.69 22.38 -4.82
C TYR A 583 9.06 20.95 -5.18
N GLU A 584 8.83 20.56 -6.42
CA GLU A 584 9.15 19.24 -6.92
C GLU A 584 9.86 19.24 -8.26
N ILE A 585 10.56 18.14 -8.51
CA ILE A 585 11.12 17.77 -9.80
C ILE A 585 10.67 16.34 -10.08
N VAL A 586 10.11 16.11 -11.26
CA VAL A 586 9.80 14.77 -11.78
C VAL A 586 10.84 14.43 -12.83
N LEU A 587 11.56 13.34 -12.58
CA LEU A 587 12.63 12.83 -13.40
C LEU A 587 12.20 11.54 -14.09
N ARG A 588 12.61 11.37 -15.34
CA ARG A 588 12.38 10.18 -16.15
C ARG A 588 13.69 9.69 -16.77
N SER A 589 13.87 8.37 -16.85
CA SER A 589 14.98 7.78 -17.59
C SER A 589 14.68 6.34 -18.02
N LYS A 590 15.17 5.95 -19.20
CA LYS A 590 15.27 4.53 -19.60
C LYS A 590 16.42 3.80 -18.90
N ASN A 591 17.43 4.55 -18.46
CA ASN A 591 18.60 4.02 -17.77
C ASN A 591 18.48 4.24 -16.25
N THR A 592 18.11 3.18 -15.53
CA THR A 592 18.00 3.20 -14.07
C THR A 592 19.28 3.70 -13.40
N LYS A 593 20.47 3.44 -13.94
CA LYS A 593 21.74 3.92 -13.35
C LYS A 593 21.88 5.44 -13.48
N ALA A 594 21.53 6.01 -14.63
CA ALA A 594 21.56 7.47 -14.82
C ALA A 594 20.62 8.18 -13.83
N LEU A 595 19.40 7.65 -13.66
CA LEU A 595 18.45 8.16 -12.68
C LEU A 595 18.96 8.04 -11.24
N LEU A 596 19.48 6.87 -10.84
CA LEU A 596 20.02 6.69 -9.48
C LEU A 596 21.23 7.60 -9.23
N ASN A 597 22.15 7.73 -10.18
CA ASN A 597 23.29 8.62 -10.06
C ASN A 597 22.83 10.06 -9.81
N ALA A 598 21.83 10.53 -10.58
CA ALA A 598 21.23 11.84 -10.38
C ALA A 598 20.66 11.99 -8.97
N LEU A 599 19.86 11.02 -8.50
CA LEU A 599 19.26 11.08 -7.17
C LEU A 599 20.31 11.05 -6.03
N HIS A 600 21.41 10.31 -6.19
CA HIS A 600 22.50 10.27 -5.20
C HIS A 600 23.35 11.55 -5.17
N THR A 601 23.27 12.42 -6.18
CA THR A 601 23.90 13.76 -6.12
C THR A 601 23.18 14.71 -5.17
N ILE A 602 21.95 14.38 -4.75
CA ILE A 602 21.12 15.23 -3.90
C ILE A 602 21.64 15.17 -2.46
N ASN A 603 22.35 16.22 -2.05
CA ASN A 603 22.89 16.36 -0.69
C ASN A 603 22.13 17.43 0.09
N SER A 604 20.79 17.35 0.10
CA SER A 604 19.93 18.30 0.77
C SER A 604 19.15 17.64 1.92
N PRO A 605 19.19 18.20 3.15
CA PRO A 605 18.32 17.74 4.23
C PRO A 605 16.85 18.14 4.03
N ASN A 606 16.55 19.02 3.07
CA ASN A 606 15.20 19.47 2.73
C ASN A 606 14.55 18.60 1.63
N ALA A 607 15.33 17.74 0.98
CA ALA A 607 14.85 16.89 -0.10
C ALA A 607 14.23 15.58 0.44
N THR A 608 13.16 15.15 -0.21
CA THR A 608 12.58 13.80 -0.07
C THR A 608 12.52 13.17 -1.45
N ILE A 609 13.09 11.99 -1.58
CA ILE A 609 13.18 11.26 -2.84
C ILE A 609 12.16 10.13 -2.83
N ASP A 610 11.40 10.01 -3.92
CA ASP A 610 10.47 8.92 -4.19
C ASP A 610 10.84 8.27 -5.53
N MET A 611 11.69 7.24 -5.47
CA MET A 611 12.04 6.39 -6.61
C MET A 611 10.87 5.47 -6.96
N ASP A 612 10.63 5.22 -8.25
CA ASP A 612 9.45 4.50 -8.75
C ASP A 612 8.14 5.15 -8.26
N THR A 613 8.04 6.46 -8.48
CA THR A 613 6.86 7.23 -8.07
C THR A 613 5.60 6.79 -8.84
N ILE A 614 4.45 6.92 -8.18
CA ILE A 614 3.12 6.62 -8.74
C ILE A 614 2.37 7.88 -9.19
N TYR A 615 2.99 9.04 -9.02
CA TYR A 615 2.46 10.35 -9.39
C TYR A 615 2.82 10.70 -10.83
#